data_AF-A0A6V8LAY1-F1
#
_entry.id   AF-A0A6V8LAY1-F1
#
_cell.length_a   1.000
_cell.length_b   1.000
_cell.length_c   1.000
_cell.angle_alpha   90.00
_cell.angle_beta   90.00
_cell.angle_gamma   90.00
#
_symmetry.space_group_name_H-M   'P 1'
#
loop_
_entity.id
_entity.type
_entity.pdbx_description
1 polymer ?
#
loop_
_entity_poly.entity_id
_entity_poly.type
_entity_poly.pdbx_seq_one_letter_code
_entity_poly.pdbx_strand_id
1 'polypeptide(L)' 'MEPHESTDDVLAFYARARAAADQVIAEVEIEDLGTAWFGEQVSMRWALIHMIEETARHTGHLDILRELLDGRTGDHEE' A
#
# COMPACT_ATOMS: atom_id res chain seq x y z
N MET A 1 2.60 -5.41 14.84
CA MET A 1 1.31 -5.98 15.23
C MET A 1 1.36 -6.28 16.69
N GLU A 2 0.49 -5.64 17.46
CA GLU A 2 0.40 -5.91 18.89
C GLU A 2 -0.34 -7.24 19.12
N PRO A 3 -0.06 -7.99 20.20
CA PRO A 3 -0.68 -9.30 20.45
C PRO A 3 -2.21 -9.30 20.53
N HIS A 4 -2.83 -8.12 20.68
CA HIS A 4 -4.27 -7.93 20.79
C HIS A 4 -4.89 -7.24 19.56
N GLU A 5 -4.09 -6.93 18.55
CA GLU A 5 -4.56 -6.30 17.32
C GLU A 5 -5.33 -7.32 16.46
N SER A 6 -6.60 -7.04 16.20
CA SER A 6 -7.45 -7.89 15.35
C SER A 6 -7.28 -7.54 13.86
N THR A 7 -7.76 -8.42 12.97
CA THR A 7 -7.81 -8.12 11.54
C THR A 7 -8.65 -6.88 11.24
N ASP A 8 -9.74 -6.67 11.97
CA ASP A 8 -10.58 -5.49 11.81
C ASP A 8 -9.84 -4.20 12.20
N ASP A 9 -8.98 -4.26 13.23
CA ASP A 9 -8.15 -3.12 13.62
C ASP A 9 -7.16 -2.73 12.52
N VAL A 10 -6.52 -3.73 11.90
CA VAL A 10 -5.59 -3.54 10.77
C VAL A 10 -6.30 -2.94 9.56
N LEU A 11 -7.48 -3.47 9.20
CA LEU A 11 -8.27 -2.95 8.09
C LEU A 11 -8.76 -1.53 8.36
N ALA A 12 -9.21 -1.24 9.58
CA ALA A 12 -9.64 0.09 10.00
C ALA A 12 -8.47 1.09 9.98
N PHE A 13 -7.28 0.67 10.39
CA PHE A 13 -6.06 1.47 10.29
C PHE A 13 -5.73 1.79 8.83
N TYR A 14 -5.71 0.78 7.96
CA TYR A 14 -5.43 0.97 6.54
C TYR A 14 -6.44 1.89 5.85
N ALA A 15 -7.73 1.77 6.18
CA ALA A 15 -8.78 2.65 5.68
C ALA A 15 -8.54 4.12 6.08
N ARG A 16 -8.15 4.38 7.34
CA ARG A 16 -7.80 5.74 7.78
C ARG A 16 -6.55 6.28 7.07
N ALA A 17 -5.53 5.44 6.89
CA ALA A 17 -4.32 5.83 6.17
C ALA A 17 -4.61 6.19 4.70
N ARG A 18 -5.44 5.41 4.01
CA ARG A 18 -5.90 5.74 2.65
C ARG A 18 -6.68 7.05 2.60
N ALA A 19 -7.64 7.25 3.50
CA ALA A 19 -8.42 8.49 3.53
C ALA A 19 -7.52 9.74 3.73
N ALA A 20 -6.50 9.64 4.58
CA ALA A 20 -5.52 10.71 4.75
C ALA A 20 -4.66 10.92 3.49
N ALA A 21 -4.23 9.85 2.83
CA ALA A 21 -3.49 9.93 1.58
C ALA A 21 -4.33 10.56 0.45
N ASP A 22 -5.61 10.18 0.33
CA ASP A 22 -6.53 10.71 -0.67
C ASP A 22 -6.73 12.23 -0.53
N GLN A 23 -6.80 12.74 0.71
CA GLN A 23 -6.84 14.18 0.96
C GLN A 23 -5.60 14.89 0.43
N VAL A 24 -4.40 14.36 0.71
CA VAL A 24 -3.14 14.93 0.22
C VAL A 24 -3.05 14.87 -1.31
N ILE A 25 -3.47 13.74 -1.92
CA ILE A 25 -3.50 13.56 -3.37
C ILE A 25 -4.41 14.59 -4.05
N ALA A 26 -5.51 14.98 -3.40
CA ALA A 26 -6.43 15.97 -3.96
C ALA A 26 -5.94 17.42 -3.87
N GLU A 27 -4.98 17.70 -2.98
CA GLU A 27 -4.52 19.07 -2.66
C GLU A 27 -3.13 19.41 -3.22
N VAL A 28 -2.29 18.40 -3.47
CA VAL A 28 -0.87 18.57 -3.84
C VAL A 28 -0.64 18.31 -5.32
N GLU A 29 0.13 19.18 -5.98
CA GLU A 29 0.46 19.01 -7.40
C GLU A 29 1.54 17.94 -7.59
N ILE A 30 1.54 17.28 -8.76
CA ILE A 30 2.40 16.11 -9.01
C ILE A 30 3.91 16.42 -8.93
N GLU A 31 4.32 17.67 -9.15
CA GLU A 31 5.71 18.11 -9.06
C GLU A 31 6.08 18.78 -7.73
N ASP A 32 5.12 18.96 -6.81
CA ASP A 32 5.40 19.51 -5.49
C ASP A 32 6.31 18.58 -4.70
N LEU A 33 7.26 19.17 -3.97
CA LEU A 33 8.25 18.45 -3.17
C LEU A 33 7.81 18.31 -1.72
N GLY A 34 8.00 17.12 -1.17
CA GLY A 34 7.86 16.81 0.26
C GLY A 34 9.10 16.09 0.80
N THR A 35 9.18 15.93 2.11
CA THR A 35 10.26 15.17 2.76
C THR A 35 9.81 13.73 3.00
N ALA A 36 10.52 12.77 2.40
CA ALA A 36 10.27 11.35 2.61
C ALA A 36 10.70 10.90 4.03
N TRP A 37 10.25 9.72 4.44
CA TRP A 37 10.57 9.15 5.77
C TRP A 37 12.08 8.90 5.98
N PHE A 38 12.86 8.82 4.90
CA PHE A 38 14.32 8.67 4.93
C PHE A 38 15.06 10.01 4.79
N GLY A 39 14.35 11.14 4.84
CA GLY A 39 14.92 12.48 4.95
C GLY A 39 15.25 13.18 3.62
N GLU A 40 15.07 12.52 2.47
CA GLU A 40 15.27 13.15 1.16
C GLU A 40 14.03 13.91 0.68
N GLN A 41 14.26 14.89 -0.20
CA GLN A 41 13.19 15.57 -0.92
C GLN A 41 12.73 14.72 -2.11
N VAL A 42 11.44 14.43 -2.18
CA VAL A 42 10.83 13.66 -3.26
C VAL A 42 9.59 14.40 -3.76
N SER A 43 9.28 14.25 -5.05
CA SER A 43 8.04 14.81 -5.60
C SER A 43 6.83 13.93 -5.28
N MET A 44 5.63 14.51 -5.33
CA MET A 44 4.38 13.76 -5.23
C MET A 44 4.28 12.65 -6.29
N ARG A 45 4.81 12.90 -7.50
CA ARG A 45 4.99 11.88 -8.56
C ARG A 45 5.77 10.67 -8.06
N TRP A 46 6.90 10.91 -7.41
CA TRP A 46 7.76 9.85 -6.90
C TRP A 46 7.02 9.05 -5.83
N ALA A 47 6.34 9.73 -4.90
CA ALA A 47 5.59 9.08 -3.83
C ALA A 47 4.48 8.17 -4.38
N LEU A 48 3.72 8.63 -5.38
CA LEU A 48 2.67 7.83 -6.02
C LEU A 48 3.22 6.59 -6.72
N ILE A 49 4.29 6.73 -7.51
CA ILE A 49 4.92 5.60 -8.20
C ILE A 49 5.46 4.59 -7.17
N HIS A 50 6.11 5.08 -6.10
CA HIS A 50 6.61 4.24 -5.04
C HIS A 50 5.48 3.43 -4.37
N MET A 51 4.34 4.05 -4.06
CA MET A 51 3.20 3.34 -3.47
C MET A 51 2.59 2.29 -4.40
N ILE A 52 2.60 2.52 -5.72
CA ILE A 52 2.17 1.52 -6.72
C ILE A 52 3.11 0.32 -6.70
N GLU A 53 4.43 0.55 -6.75
CA GLU A 53 5.44 -0.51 -6.69
C GLU A 53 5.31 -1.34 -5.40
N GLU A 54 5.21 -0.66 -4.26
CA GLU A 54 5.08 -1.29 -2.95
C GLU A 54 3.83 -2.18 -2.86
N THR A 55 2.71 -1.67 -3.38
CA THR A 55 1.43 -2.40 -3.39
C THR A 55 1.50 -3.63 -4.30
N ALA A 56 2.11 -3.49 -5.48
CA ALA A 56 2.29 -4.61 -6.41
C ALA A 56 3.18 -5.72 -5.80
N ARG A 57 4.29 -5.33 -5.16
CA ARG A 57 5.20 -6.29 -4.49
C ARG A 57 4.50 -7.06 -3.38
N HIS A 58 3.75 -6.38 -2.52
CA HIS A 58 3.00 -7.03 -1.45
C HIS A 58 1.88 -7.93 -1.98
N THR A 59 1.18 -7.49 -3.03
CA THR A 59 0.13 -8.31 -3.66
C THR A 59 0.71 -9.60 -4.22
N GLY A 60 1.87 -9.55 -4.87
CA GLY A 60 2.56 -10.77 -5.33
C GLY A 60 2.93 -11.72 -4.19
N HIS A 61 3.41 -11.21 -3.05
CA HIS A 61 3.67 -12.04 -1.88
C HIS A 61 2.39 -12.65 -1.29
N LEU A 62 1.30 -11.89 -1.24
CA LEU A 62 0.00 -12.37 -0.76
C LEU A 62 -0.59 -13.43 -1.68
N ASP A 63 -0.39 -13.33 -2.99
CA ASP A 63 -0.81 -14.35 -3.94
C ASP A 63 -0.09 -15.68 -3.67
N ILE A 64 1.24 -15.67 -3.52
CA ILE A 64 2.00 -16.88 -3.13
C ILE A 64 1.45 -17.50 -1.83
N LEU A 65 1.16 -16.69 -0.81
CA LEU A 65 0.58 -17.20 0.44
C LEU A 65 -0.81 -17.81 0.24
N ARG A 66 -1.66 -17.18 -0.58
CA ARG A 66 -2.97 -17.72 -0.96
C ARG A 66 -2.82 -19.06 -1.69
N GLU A 67 -1.93 -19.15 -2.68
CA GLU A 67 -1.64 -20.39 -3.43
C GLU A 67 -1.20 -21.52 -2.49
N LEU A 68 -0.38 -21.23 -1.48
CA LEU A 68 0.05 -22.21 -0.48
C LEU A 68 -1.09 -22.67 0.45
N LEU A 69 -2.08 -21.81 0.70
CA LEU A 69 -3.21 -22.12 1.57
C LEU A 69 -4.30 -22.92 0.86
N ASP A 70 -4.60 -22.60 -0.41
CA ASP A 70 -5.72 -23.19 -1.15
C ASP A 70 -5.31 -24.13 -2.29
N GLY A 71 -4.02 -24.20 -2.63
CA GLY A 71 -3.48 -25.07 -3.67
C GLY A 71 -3.78 -24.65 -5.12
N ARG A 72 -4.41 -23.48 -5.34
CA ARG A 72 -4.76 -22.95 -6.67
C ARG A 72 -3.71 -21.95 -7.13
N THR A 73 -3.15 -22.12 -8.32
CA THR A 73 -2.11 -21.23 -8.89
C THR A 73 -2.71 -20.15 -9.78
N GLY A 74 -2.22 -18.91 -9.68
CA GLY A 74 -2.62 -17.77 -10.51
C GLY A 74 -4.02 -17.21 -10.25
N ASP A 75 -4.38 -16.18 -11.04
CA ASP A 75 -5.66 -15.43 -10.98
C ASP A 75 -6.58 -15.72 -12.20
N HIS A 76 -6.28 -16.77 -12.95
CA HIS A 76 -7.03 -17.15 -14.14
C HIS A 76 -7.70 -18.52 -13.89
N GLU A 77 -9.03 -18.54 -13.90
CA GLU A 77 -9.77 -19.78 -14.12
C GLU A 77 -9.54 -20.22 -15.58
N GLU A 78 -8.72 -21.25 -15.80
CA GLU A 78 -8.85 -22.12 -16.99
C GLU A 78 -9.95 -23.16 -16.75
#